data_AF-A0A1E9A737-F1
#
_entry.id   AF-A0A1E9A737-F1
#
_cell.length_a   1.000
_cell.length_b   1.000
_cell.length_c   1.000
_cell.angle_alpha   90.00
_cell.angle_beta   90.00
_cell.angle_gamma   90.00
#
_symmetry.space_group_name_H-M   'P 1'
#
loop_
_entity.id
_entity.type
_entity.pdbx_description
1 polymer ?
#
loop_
_entity_poly.entity_id
_entity_poly.type
_entity_poly.pdbx_seq_one_letter_code
_entity_poly.pdbx_strand_id
1 'polypeptide(L)'
;MKRDIKKYYLYRFLVYKFEKLSCKNPSIKEIKPENKEKILLEATRTSQKIILVLGILYVLLNSALFIYLRLSDFQNPLFMMYTDYIDYLGQLINGEWGGSWRQKKASFLMIALLALPIVLIEGGPFFLLVLLIGNWVLKRKIRFVREHKGVESHG
;
A
#
# COMPACT_ATOMS: atom_id res chain seq x y z
N MET A 1 -22.36 7.68 3.17
CA MET A 1 -22.01 6.23 3.23
C MET A 1 -20.89 6.01 4.25
N LYS A 2 -21.20 5.58 5.49
CA LYS A 2 -20.18 5.24 6.49
C LYS A 2 -19.49 3.94 6.05
N ARG A 3 -18.34 4.03 5.39
CA ARG A 3 -17.51 2.86 5.06
C ARG A 3 -16.99 2.25 6.36
N ASP A 4 -17.21 0.95 6.55
CA ASP A 4 -16.72 0.22 7.72
C ASP A 4 -15.19 0.09 7.66
N ILE A 5 -14.50 1.01 8.34
CA ILE A 5 -13.04 1.10 8.36
C ILE A 5 -12.40 -0.20 8.87
N LYS A 6 -13.12 -0.99 9.68
CA LYS A 6 -12.60 -2.23 10.27
C LYS A 6 -12.35 -3.33 9.24
N LYS A 7 -13.01 -3.27 8.08
CA LYS A 7 -12.84 -4.24 6.99
C LYS A 7 -11.58 -4.00 6.15
N TYR A 8 -10.95 -2.84 6.26
CA TYR A 8 -9.78 -2.52 5.45
C TYR A 8 -8.53 -3.24 5.92
N TYR A 9 -7.70 -3.66 4.95
CA TYR A 9 -6.40 -4.30 5.21
C TYR A 9 -5.53 -3.45 6.15
N LEU A 10 -5.47 -2.13 5.93
CA LEU A 10 -4.67 -1.23 6.74
C LEU A 10 -5.09 -1.24 8.21
N TYR A 11 -6.40 -1.28 8.50
CA TYR A 11 -6.88 -1.35 9.88
C TYR A 11 -6.43 -2.66 10.55
N ARG A 12 -6.61 -3.81 9.88
CA ARG A 12 -6.16 -5.12 10.39
C ARG A 12 -4.66 -5.16 10.61
N PHE A 13 -3.88 -4.60 9.69
CA PHE A 13 -2.43 -4.47 9.83
C PHE A 13 -2.05 -3.64 11.07
N LEU A 14 -2.73 -2.51 11.31
CA LEU A 14 -2.47 -1.67 12.48
C LEU A 14 -2.90 -2.34 13.79
N VAL A 15 -4.00 -3.10 13.81
CA VAL A 15 -4.41 -3.91 14.98
C VAL A 15 -3.30 -4.90 15.34
N TYR A 16 -2.84 -5.68 14.37
CA TYR A 16 -1.75 -6.65 14.58
C TYR A 16 -0.47 -5.96 15.08
N LYS A 17 -0.09 -4.84 14.48
CA LYS A 17 1.09 -4.07 14.90
C LYS A 17 0.94 -3.50 16.31
N PHE A 18 -0.24 -3.02 16.68
CA PHE A 18 -0.52 -2.53 18.01
C PHE A 18 -0.40 -3.64 19.04
N GLU A 19 -0.98 -4.82 18.80
CA GLU A 19 -0.87 -5.97 19.70
C GLU A 19 0.58 -6.41 19.88
N LYS A 20 1.35 -6.47 18.78
CA LYS A 20 2.79 -6.76 18.84
C LYS A 20 3.56 -5.72 19.67
N LEU A 21 3.16 -4.45 19.63
CA LEU A 21 3.77 -3.40 20.45
C LEU A 21 3.33 -3.49 21.92
N SER A 22 2.08 -3.86 22.20
CA SER A 22 1.55 -4.08 23.55
C SER A 22 2.23 -5.24 24.26
N CYS A 23 2.51 -6.35 23.56
CA CYS A 23 3.25 -7.47 24.15
C CYS A 23 4.68 -7.07 24.57
N LYS A 24 5.28 -6.09 23.87
CA LYS A 24 6.63 -5.61 24.18
C LYS A 24 6.68 -4.50 25.23
N ASN A 25 5.57 -3.80 25.47
CA ASN A 25 5.54 -2.61 26.34
C ASN A 25 4.30 -2.65 27.25
N PRO A 26 4.47 -2.92 28.57
CA PRO A 26 3.37 -2.98 29.53
C PRO A 26 2.51 -1.70 29.55
N SER A 27 3.12 -0.53 29.41
CA SER A 27 2.44 0.78 29.38
C SER A 27 1.46 0.96 28.20
N ILE A 28 1.63 0.20 27.11
CA ILE A 28 0.65 0.19 26.00
C ILE A 28 -0.51 -0.75 26.31
N LYS A 29 -0.26 -1.81 27.10
CA LYS A 29 -1.27 -2.79 27.51
C LYS A 29 -2.30 -2.18 28.47
N GLU A 30 -1.88 -1.20 29.27
CA GLU A 30 -2.74 -0.46 30.22
C GLU A 30 -3.67 0.57 29.55
N ILE A 31 -3.57 0.75 28.22
CA ILE A 31 -4.48 1.63 27.49
C ILE A 31 -5.88 0.98 27.48
N LYS A 32 -6.87 1.67 28.09
CA LYS A 32 -8.29 1.29 28.06
C LYS A 32 -8.74 0.88 26.65
N PRO A 33 -9.56 -0.18 26.51
CA PRO A 33 -9.96 -0.72 25.20
C PRO A 33 -10.67 0.33 24.31
N GLU A 34 -11.46 1.22 24.91
CA GLU A 34 -12.13 2.32 24.19
C GLU A 34 -11.13 3.30 23.55
N ASN A 35 -10.05 3.63 24.26
CA ASN A 35 -9.01 4.54 23.75
C ASN A 35 -8.14 3.84 22.70
N LYS A 36 -7.90 2.53 22.86
CA LYS A 36 -7.22 1.71 21.83
C LYS A 36 -7.97 1.78 20.50
N GLU A 37 -9.30 1.58 20.51
CA GLU A 37 -10.10 1.62 19.28
C GLU A 37 -10.09 3.02 18.63
N LYS A 38 -10.21 4.09 19.43
CA LYS A 38 -10.10 5.48 18.94
C LYS A 38 -8.75 5.74 18.26
N ILE A 39 -7.64 5.34 18.89
CA ILE A 39 -6.28 5.47 18.34
C ILE A 39 -6.15 4.74 17.01
N LEU A 40 -6.62 3.50 16.93
CA LEU A 40 -6.52 2.68 15.72
C LEU A 40 -7.35 3.26 14.57
N LEU A 41 -8.57 3.71 14.84
CA LEU A 41 -9.42 4.36 13.83
C LEU A 41 -8.81 5.66 13.32
N GLU A 42 -8.30 6.49 14.23
CA GLU A 42 -7.69 7.77 13.85
C GLU A 42 -6.38 7.58 13.10
N ALA A 43 -5.54 6.64 13.54
CA ALA A 43 -4.30 6.28 12.86
C ALA A 43 -4.60 5.72 11.45
N THR A 44 -5.63 4.89 11.31
CA THR A 44 -6.05 4.36 9.99
C THR A 44 -6.49 5.48 9.06
N ARG A 45 -7.37 6.39 9.53
CA ARG A 45 -7.86 7.51 8.71
C ARG A 45 -6.74 8.45 8.29
N THR A 46 -5.85 8.78 9.22
CA THR A 46 -4.71 9.66 8.95
C THR A 46 -3.77 9.01 7.94
N SER A 47 -3.45 7.73 8.14
CA SER A 47 -2.63 6.96 7.21
C SER A 47 -3.27 6.88 5.83
N GLN A 48 -4.58 6.62 5.71
CA GLN A 48 -5.29 6.58 4.44
C GLN A 48 -5.21 7.91 3.68
N LYS A 49 -5.36 9.05 4.36
CA LYS A 49 -5.22 10.37 3.72
C LYS A 49 -3.80 10.58 3.19
N ILE A 50 -2.78 10.27 4.01
CA ILE A 50 -1.37 10.39 3.61
C ILE A 50 -1.06 9.47 2.42
N ILE A 51 -1.50 8.21 2.50
CA ILE A 51 -1.30 7.20 1.45
C ILE A 51 -1.98 7.63 0.15
N LEU A 52 -3.18 8.22 0.20
CA LEU A 52 -3.88 8.68 -0.99
C LEU A 52 -3.09 9.78 -1.69
N VAL A 53 -2.64 10.79 -0.94
CA VAL A 53 -1.83 11.90 -1.49
C VAL A 53 -0.51 11.36 -2.07
N LEU A 54 0.19 10.52 -1.32
CA LEU A 54 1.45 9.92 -1.78
C LEU A 54 1.25 8.95 -2.94
N GLY A 55 0.11 8.26 -3.01
CA GLY A 55 -0.21 7.36 -4.13
C GLY A 55 -0.42 8.12 -5.43
N ILE A 56 -1.12 9.25 -5.40
CA ILE A 56 -1.25 10.13 -6.56
C ILE A 56 0.14 10.63 -6.99
N LEU A 57 0.92 11.13 -6.04
CA LEU A 57 2.28 11.62 -6.32
C LEU A 57 3.17 10.52 -6.90
N TYR A 58 3.11 9.30 -6.34
CA TYR A 58 3.87 8.15 -6.80
C TYR A 58 3.54 7.80 -8.24
N VAL A 59 2.26 7.72 -8.60
CA VAL A 59 1.84 7.43 -9.97
C VAL A 59 2.33 8.51 -10.93
N LEU A 60 2.18 9.79 -10.57
CA LEU A 60 2.63 10.91 -11.41
C LEU A 60 4.14 10.89 -11.64
N LEU A 61 4.93 10.68 -10.58
CA LEU A 61 6.39 10.64 -10.67
C LEU A 61 6.88 9.44 -11.48
N ASN A 62 6.35 8.24 -11.23
CA ASN A 62 6.72 7.05 -12.01
C ASN A 62 6.31 7.20 -13.48
N SER A 63 5.13 7.77 -13.76
CA SER A 63 4.69 8.03 -15.14
C SER A 63 5.61 9.03 -15.85
N ALA A 64 5.96 10.14 -15.18
CA ALA A 64 6.87 11.14 -15.74
C ALA A 64 8.27 10.55 -15.98
N LEU A 65 8.78 9.77 -15.03
CA LEU A 65 10.06 9.08 -15.16
C LEU A 65 10.04 8.06 -16.31
N PHE A 66 8.97 7.28 -16.43
CA PHE A 66 8.84 6.30 -17.50
C PHE A 66 8.81 6.96 -18.89
N ILE A 67 8.05 8.05 -19.05
CA ILE A 67 8.02 8.84 -20.29
C ILE A 67 9.41 9.41 -20.59
N TYR A 68 10.07 10.00 -19.58
CA TYR A 68 11.41 10.54 -19.73
C TYR A 68 12.41 9.48 -20.21
N LEU A 69 12.42 8.30 -19.55
CA LEU A 69 13.32 7.21 -19.90
C LEU A 69 13.05 6.68 -21.32
N ARG A 70 11.79 6.64 -21.76
CA ARG A 70 11.42 6.20 -23.12
C ARG A 70 11.80 7.20 -24.22
N LEU A 71 11.78 8.50 -23.90
CA LEU A 71 12.16 9.56 -24.84
C LEU A 71 13.68 9.82 -24.87
N SER A 72 14.39 9.49 -23.79
CA SER A 72 15.84 9.61 -23.74
C SER A 72 16.53 8.48 -24.51
N ASP A 73 17.71 8.73 -25.08
CA ASP A 73 18.60 7.70 -25.64
C ASP A 73 19.25 6.80 -24.56
N PHE A 74 18.61 6.67 -23.40
CA PHE A 74 19.12 5.94 -22.26
C PHE A 74 18.95 4.42 -22.47
N GLN A 75 19.94 3.81 -23.12
CA GLN A 75 19.98 2.38 -23.42
C GLN A 75 20.42 1.55 -22.21
N ASN A 76 19.61 1.51 -21.15
CA ASN A 76 19.83 0.57 -20.06
C ASN A 76 19.23 -0.81 -20.42
N PRO A 77 20.03 -1.89 -20.44
CA PRO A 77 19.54 -3.23 -20.78
C PRO A 77 18.34 -3.71 -19.94
N LEU A 78 18.28 -3.35 -18.66
CA LEU A 78 17.16 -3.71 -17.79
C LEU A 78 15.89 -2.93 -18.14
N PHE A 79 16.03 -1.64 -18.48
CA PHE A 79 14.90 -0.83 -18.89
C PHE A 79 14.34 -1.30 -20.25
N MET A 80 15.23 -1.61 -21.21
CA MET A 80 14.82 -2.16 -22.51
C MET A 80 14.10 -3.50 -22.35
N MET A 81 14.65 -4.43 -21.57
CA MET A 81 13.98 -5.69 -21.25
C MET A 81 12.59 -5.46 -20.63
N TYR A 82 12.47 -4.48 -19.73
CA TYR A 82 11.19 -4.14 -19.11
C TYR A 82 10.18 -3.56 -20.10
N THR A 83 10.60 -2.63 -20.95
CA THR A 83 9.72 -2.04 -21.98
C THR A 83 9.31 -3.06 -23.03
N ASP A 84 10.21 -3.94 -23.47
CA ASP A 84 9.91 -5.02 -24.41
C ASP A 84 8.88 -5.98 -23.83
N TYR A 85 8.99 -6.28 -22.53
CA TYR A 85 8.02 -7.11 -21.81
C TYR A 85 6.65 -6.45 -21.70
N ILE A 86 6.62 -5.13 -21.43
CA ILE A 86 5.38 -4.35 -21.43
C ILE A 86 4.73 -4.35 -22.82
N ASP A 87 5.51 -4.11 -23.87
CA ASP A 87 5.01 -4.05 -25.25
C ASP A 87 4.49 -5.43 -25.68
N TYR A 88 5.18 -6.52 -25.33
CA TYR A 88 4.70 -7.90 -25.51
C TYR A 88 3.36 -8.15 -24.80
N LEU A 89 3.23 -7.74 -23.54
CA LEU A 89 1.97 -7.88 -22.81
C LEU A 89 0.86 -7.01 -23.40
N GLY A 90 1.19 -5.81 -23.88
CA GLY A 90 0.27 -4.94 -24.59
C GLY A 90 -0.29 -5.61 -25.86
N GLN A 91 0.56 -6.29 -26.63
CA GLN A 91 0.13 -7.06 -27.80
C GLN A 91 -0.77 -8.23 -27.40
N LEU A 92 -0.43 -8.96 -26.33
CA LEU A 92 -1.23 -10.08 -25.85
C LEU A 92 -2.61 -9.64 -25.34
N ILE A 93 -2.69 -8.50 -24.65
CA ILE A 93 -3.94 -7.91 -24.16
C ILE A 93 -4.82 -7.45 -25.33
N ASN A 94 -4.23 -6.82 -26.35
CA ASN A 94 -4.98 -6.29 -27.50
C ASN A 94 -5.22 -7.32 -28.63
N GLY A 95 -4.60 -8.50 -28.55
CA GLY A 95 -4.75 -9.57 -29.53
C GLY A 95 -6.03 -10.40 -29.37
N GLU A 96 -6.13 -11.51 -30.11
CA GLU A 96 -7.27 -12.42 -30.03
C GLU A 96 -7.20 -13.35 -28.81
N TRP A 97 -8.28 -13.42 -28.03
CA TRP A 97 -8.34 -14.23 -26.80
C TRP A 97 -8.99 -15.61 -27.03
N GLY A 98 -9.20 -15.98 -28.29
CA GLY A 98 -9.87 -17.21 -28.71
C GLY A 98 -11.38 -17.05 -28.90
N GLY A 99 -11.94 -17.95 -29.73
CA GLY A 99 -13.35 -17.89 -30.14
C GLY A 99 -14.34 -18.40 -29.10
N SER A 100 -13.94 -19.32 -28.22
CA SER A 100 -14.81 -19.91 -27.20
C SER A 100 -14.68 -19.24 -25.82
N TRP A 101 -15.74 -19.34 -25.00
CA TRP A 101 -15.75 -18.82 -23.63
C TRP A 101 -14.65 -19.42 -22.74
N ARG A 102 -14.37 -20.71 -22.91
CA ARG A 102 -13.31 -21.40 -22.16
C ARG A 102 -11.92 -20.90 -22.53
N GLN A 103 -11.67 -20.65 -23.82
CA GLN A 103 -10.41 -20.07 -24.29
C GLN A 103 -10.23 -18.65 -23.76
N LYS A 104 -11.27 -17.81 -23.81
CA LYS A 104 -11.21 -16.44 -23.26
C LYS A 104 -10.83 -16.41 -21.78
N LYS A 105 -11.40 -17.31 -20.98
CA LYS A 105 -11.04 -17.45 -19.55
C LYS A 105 -9.58 -17.88 -19.35
N ALA A 106 -9.11 -18.84 -20.15
CA ALA A 106 -7.73 -19.30 -20.09
C ALA A 106 -6.74 -18.21 -20.48
N SER A 107 -7.00 -17.49 -21.59
CA SER A 107 -6.17 -16.37 -22.04
C SER A 107 -6.13 -15.24 -21.02
N PHE A 108 -7.28 -14.88 -20.42
CA PHE A 108 -7.32 -13.90 -19.34
C PHE A 108 -6.44 -14.30 -18.16
N LEU A 109 -6.53 -15.56 -17.71
CA LEU A 109 -5.75 -16.05 -16.57
C LEU A 109 -4.25 -16.05 -16.89
N MET A 110 -3.87 -16.44 -18.11
CA MET A 110 -2.49 -16.39 -18.58
C MET A 110 -1.96 -14.95 -18.60
N ILE A 111 -2.71 -14.01 -19.17
CA ILE A 111 -2.36 -12.58 -19.19
C ILE A 111 -2.21 -12.06 -17.76
N ALA A 112 -3.14 -12.40 -16.86
CA ALA A 112 -3.07 -11.98 -15.47
C ALA A 112 -1.82 -12.52 -14.77
N LEU A 113 -1.43 -13.78 -15.02
CA LEU A 113 -0.22 -14.39 -14.49
C LEU A 113 1.04 -13.68 -15.01
N LEU A 114 1.08 -13.39 -16.31
CA LEU A 114 2.19 -12.66 -16.94
C LEU A 114 2.24 -11.19 -16.50
N ALA A 115 1.13 -10.58 -16.10
CA ALA A 115 1.14 -9.21 -15.59
C ALA A 115 1.62 -9.11 -14.13
N LEU A 116 1.67 -10.21 -13.38
CA LEU A 116 2.07 -10.20 -11.95
C LEU A 116 3.44 -9.57 -11.69
N PRO A 117 4.51 -9.88 -12.45
CA PRO A 117 5.82 -9.27 -12.25
C PRO A 117 5.79 -7.74 -12.35
N ILE A 118 5.01 -7.18 -13.30
CA ILE A 118 4.86 -5.72 -13.44
C ILE A 118 4.22 -5.15 -12.18
N VAL A 119 3.12 -5.75 -11.71
CA VAL A 119 2.42 -5.31 -10.50
C VAL A 119 3.33 -5.38 -9.27
N LEU A 120 4.21 -6.37 -9.19
CA LEU A 120 5.17 -6.50 -8.09
C LEU A 120 6.29 -5.46 -8.17
N ILE A 121 6.85 -5.21 -9.36
CA ILE A 121 7.93 -4.24 -9.56
C ILE A 121 7.43 -2.81 -9.32
N GLU A 122 6.27 -2.47 -9.87
CA GLU A 122 5.69 -1.13 -9.79
C GLU A 122 4.95 -0.88 -8.47
N GLY A 123 4.15 -1.85 -8.04
CA GLY A 123 3.30 -1.75 -6.86
C GLY A 123 3.99 -2.12 -5.55
N GLY A 124 5.02 -2.97 -5.60
CA GLY A 124 5.76 -3.43 -4.42
C GLY A 124 6.39 -2.29 -3.61
N PRO A 125 7.15 -1.36 -4.23
CA PRO A 125 7.72 -0.22 -3.53
C PRO A 125 6.65 0.66 -2.87
N PHE A 126 5.54 0.91 -3.57
CA PHE A 126 4.43 1.67 -3.00
C PHE A 126 3.76 0.94 -1.82
N PHE A 127 3.59 -0.38 -1.93
CA PHE A 127 3.06 -1.19 -0.84
C PHE A 127 3.95 -1.12 0.41
N LEU A 128 5.27 -1.13 0.27
CA LEU A 128 6.20 -0.94 1.39
C LEU A 128 6.02 0.45 2.05
N LEU A 129 5.85 1.51 1.25
CA LEU A 129 5.57 2.85 1.76
C LEU A 129 4.28 2.86 2.59
N VAL A 130 3.22 2.22 2.12
CA VAL A 130 1.94 2.08 2.85
C VAL A 130 2.15 1.46 4.23
N LEU A 131 2.92 0.38 4.32
CA LEU A 131 3.20 -0.30 5.60
C LEU A 131 4.04 0.59 6.54
N LEU A 132 5.02 1.31 6.02
CA LEU A 132 5.88 2.21 6.78
C LEU A 132 5.09 3.39 7.35
N ILE A 133 4.27 4.04 6.52
CA ILE A 133 3.42 5.17 6.93
C ILE A 133 2.45 4.73 8.03
N GLY A 134 1.76 3.60 7.83
CA GLY A 134 0.84 3.07 8.85
C GLY A 134 1.53 2.85 10.19
N ASN A 135 2.70 2.22 10.18
CA ASN A 135 3.50 1.98 11.39
C ASN A 135 3.97 3.29 12.04
N TRP A 136 4.41 4.26 11.25
CA TRP A 136 4.86 5.57 11.74
C TRP A 136 3.72 6.36 12.39
N VAL A 137 2.58 6.49 11.72
CA VAL A 137 1.39 7.19 12.25
C VAL A 137 0.92 6.54 13.54
N LEU A 138 0.88 5.21 13.61
CA LEU A 138 0.49 4.48 14.81
C LEU A 138 1.41 4.79 15.99
N LYS A 139 2.73 4.72 15.79
CA LYS A 139 3.72 5.05 16.84
C LYS A 139 3.59 6.50 17.31
N ARG A 140 3.36 7.44 16.38
CA ARG A 140 3.17 8.86 16.71
C ARG A 140 1.92 9.07 17.58
N LYS A 141 0.80 8.43 17.23
CA LYS A 141 -0.45 8.52 18.00
C LYS A 141 -0.32 7.87 19.38
N ILE A 142 0.36 6.74 19.50
CA ILE A 142 0.62 6.11 20.81
C ILE A 142 1.48 7.02 21.71
N ARG A 143 2.52 7.65 21.15
CA ARG A 143 3.39 8.58 21.90
C ARG A 143 2.60 9.76 22.43
N PHE A 144 1.80 10.40 21.59
CA PHE A 144 0.95 11.52 21.96
C PHE A 144 0.02 11.20 23.14
N VAL A 145 -0.65 10.04 23.10
CA VAL A 145 -1.53 9.62 24.20
C VAL A 145 -0.77 9.38 25.51
N ARG A 146 0.48 8.91 25.46
CA ARG A 146 1.29 8.74 26.67
C ARG A 146 1.71 10.07 27.27
N GLU A 147 2.15 11.00 26.44
CA GLU A 147 2.58 12.34 26.88
C GLU A 147 1.41 13.07 27.55
N HIS A 148 0.21 13.03 26.95
CA HIS A 148 -0.96 13.69 27.53
C HIS A 148 -1.54 12.99 28.78
N LYS A 149 -1.45 11.66 28.90
CA LYS A 149 -1.81 10.96 30.14
C LYS A 149 -0.84 11.21 31.30
N GLY A 150 0.43 11.49 31.00
CA GLY A 150 1.41 11.87 32.02
C GLY A 150 1.13 13.24 32.64
N VAL A 151 0.47 14.14 31.90
CA VAL A 151 0.13 15.49 32.35
C VAL A 151 -1.09 15.49 33.30
N GLU A 152 -2.05 14.59 33.12
CA GLU A 152 -3.22 14.47 34.02
C GLU A 152 -2.91 13.82 35.38
N SER A 153 -1.74 13.18 35.54
CA SER A 153 -1.33 12.55 36.80
C SER A 153 -0.57 13.49 37.76
N HIS A 154 -0.30 14.73 37.35
CA HIS A 154 0.46 15.71 38.12
C HIS A 154 -0.36 16.97 38.48
N GLY A 155 -1.68 16.92 38.35
CA GLY A 155 -2.62 17.96 38.78
C GLY A 155 -3.29 17.60 40.10
#